data_AF-A0AAU2VJR5-F1
#
_entry.id   AF-A0AAU2VJR5-F1
#
_cell.length_a   1.000
_cell.length_b   1.000
_cell.length_c   1.000
_cell.angle_alpha   90.00
_cell.angle_beta   90.00
_cell.angle_gamma   90.00
#
_symmetry.space_group_name_H-M   'P 1'
#
loop_
_entity.id
_entity.type
_entity.pdbx_description
1 polymer ?
#
loop_
_entity_poly.entity_id
_entity_poly.type
_entity_poly.pdbx_seq_one_letter_code
_entity_poly.pdbx_strand_id
1 'polypeptide(L)'
;MTNSLTTAAEDAAEPIAMGAVRALKLVLEYAGLGFELEEGRAPGGCRLRLTPSTAHPWTHGNVQAHLLTEGIAAEVARFEQPLPWPGHELLLILLSEQEVRSLGQLFETRLAKVQDAALQLHRALAHIDVERHLDIQTMGGRTLIDIGMFDTEAATLLYRSLGGDESVLCALDLGDWHDHERFARELERAISATGPVLLVESVPTCGHCRGRLGGNRIRFDYLDADDALLLADRLHTLKELSAS
;
A
#
# COMPACT_ATOMS: atom_id res chain seq x y z
N MET A 1 38.01 31.37 -23.83
CA MET A 1 38.22 29.94 -24.11
C MET A 1 37.73 29.21 -22.87
N THR A 2 36.43 28.88 -22.85
CA THR A 2 35.85 27.51 -23.04
C THR A 2 36.17 26.61 -21.84
N ASN A 3 35.20 26.43 -20.94
CA ASN A 3 34.34 25.22 -20.78
C ASN A 3 35.07 24.15 -19.93
N SER A 4 34.50 23.36 -19.03
CA SER A 4 33.12 22.97 -18.71
C SER A 4 33.28 21.98 -17.53
N LEU A 5 32.54 22.13 -16.42
CA LEU A 5 31.33 21.38 -16.06
C LEU A 5 31.58 20.08 -15.25
N THR A 6 30.93 20.04 -14.07
CA THR A 6 30.25 18.89 -13.42
C THR A 6 31.12 17.76 -12.86
N THR A 7 30.80 17.12 -11.73
CA THR A 7 29.50 16.85 -11.10
C THR A 7 29.73 16.43 -9.63
N ALA A 8 28.62 16.33 -8.89
CA ALA A 8 28.40 15.49 -7.71
C ALA A 8 28.66 16.13 -6.34
N ALA A 9 27.57 16.66 -5.76
CA ALA A 9 27.08 16.25 -4.45
C ALA A 9 25.76 16.98 -4.17
N GLU A 10 24.68 16.51 -4.77
CA GLU A 10 23.31 16.89 -4.39
C GLU A 10 22.44 15.63 -4.42
N ASP A 11 22.90 14.58 -3.73
CA ASP A 11 22.00 13.55 -3.20
C ASP A 11 21.37 14.13 -1.94
N ALA A 12 20.39 15.00 -2.15
CA ALA A 12 19.39 15.27 -1.15
C ALA A 12 18.57 14.00 -1.00
N ALA A 13 18.72 13.32 0.13
CA ALA A 13 17.75 12.34 0.58
C ALA A 13 16.40 13.06 0.75
N GLU A 14 15.55 13.01 -0.28
CA GLU A 14 14.13 13.28 -0.11
C GLU A 14 13.52 12.13 0.70
N PRO A 15 12.81 12.42 1.80
CA PRO A 15 12.13 11.38 2.56
C PRO A 15 11.05 10.75 1.68
N ILE A 16 10.75 9.47 1.94
CA ILE A 16 9.73 8.62 1.29
C ILE A 16 8.34 9.25 1.49
N ALA A 17 8.05 10.34 0.79
CA ALA A 17 6.76 10.98 0.71
C ALA A 17 6.16 10.55 -0.61
N MET A 18 5.21 9.62 -0.56
CA MET A 18 4.42 9.23 -1.72
C MET A 18 3.75 10.49 -2.29
N GLY A 19 4.13 10.89 -3.51
CA GLY A 19 3.54 12.08 -4.15
C GLY A 19 2.01 11.98 -4.17
N ALA A 20 1.30 13.10 -3.99
CA ALA A 20 -0.14 13.10 -3.73
C ALA A 20 -0.98 12.30 -4.74
N VAL A 21 -0.60 12.30 -6.02
CA VAL A 21 -1.28 11.52 -7.08
C VAL A 21 -1.09 10.01 -6.86
N ARG A 22 0.10 9.57 -6.47
CA ARG A 22 0.36 8.16 -6.14
C ARG A 22 -0.38 7.76 -4.87
N ALA A 23 -0.44 8.63 -3.87
CA ALA A 23 -1.23 8.40 -2.66
C ALA A 23 -2.73 8.30 -2.96
N LEU A 24 -3.27 9.19 -3.82
CA LEU A 24 -4.66 9.11 -4.28
C LEU A 24 -4.92 7.80 -5.03
N LYS A 25 -4.02 7.39 -5.92
CA LYS A 25 -4.13 6.11 -6.65
C LYS A 25 -4.32 4.95 -5.69
N LEU A 26 -3.47 4.88 -4.66
CA LEU A 26 -3.52 3.81 -3.67
C LEU A 26 -4.85 3.78 -2.92
N VAL A 27 -5.35 4.95 -2.49
CA VAL A 27 -6.65 5.06 -1.82
C VAL A 27 -7.79 4.60 -2.75
N LEU A 28 -7.74 4.95 -4.04
CA LEU A 28 -8.74 4.53 -5.02
C LEU A 28 -8.73 3.01 -5.28
N GLU A 29 -7.55 2.38 -5.28
CA GLU A 29 -7.41 0.93 -5.38
C GLU A 29 -8.11 0.22 -4.21
N TYR A 30 -7.87 0.67 -2.98
CA TYR A 30 -8.52 0.10 -1.79
C TYR A 30 -10.00 0.46 -1.65
N ALA A 31 -10.43 1.60 -2.19
CA ALA A 31 -11.84 1.94 -2.29
C ALA A 31 -12.63 0.99 -3.21
N GLY A 32 -11.94 0.24 -4.09
CA GLY A 32 -12.57 -0.72 -5.01
C GLY A 32 -13.33 -0.04 -6.15
N LEU A 33 -12.93 1.18 -6.51
CA LEU A 33 -13.56 1.95 -7.59
C LEU A 33 -12.92 1.60 -8.94
N GLY A 34 -13.74 1.54 -9.99
CA GLY A 34 -13.22 1.56 -11.37
C GLY A 34 -12.74 2.98 -11.69
N PHE A 35 -11.43 3.16 -11.88
CA PHE A 35 -10.84 4.46 -12.13
C PHE A 35 -9.75 4.44 -13.22
N GLU A 36 -9.56 5.58 -13.86
CA GLU A 36 -8.35 5.90 -14.63
C GLU A 36 -7.78 7.21 -14.10
N LEU A 37 -6.49 7.22 -13.79
CA LEU A 37 -5.79 8.36 -13.22
C LEU A 37 -4.63 8.76 -14.13
N GLU A 38 -4.66 10.02 -14.59
CA GLU A 38 -3.62 10.63 -15.41
C GLU A 38 -3.03 11.83 -14.66
N GLU A 39 -1.72 12.03 -14.77
CA GLU A 39 -1.10 13.26 -14.26
C GLU A 39 -1.65 14.48 -15.00
N GLY A 40 -1.93 15.54 -14.24
CA GLY A 40 -2.53 16.76 -14.75
C GLY A 40 -1.52 17.63 -15.48
N ARG A 41 -2.02 18.57 -16.28
CA ARG A 41 -1.17 19.58 -16.95
C ARG A 41 -0.54 20.56 -15.96
N ALA A 42 -1.17 20.76 -14.80
CA ALA A 42 -0.66 21.59 -13.73
C ALA A 42 0.22 20.74 -12.79
N PRO A 43 1.38 21.27 -12.33
CA PRO A 43 2.22 20.57 -11.35
C PRO A 43 1.43 20.13 -10.12
N GLY A 44 1.49 18.84 -9.79
CA GLY A 44 0.78 18.25 -8.64
C GLY A 44 -0.73 18.04 -8.83
N GLY A 45 -1.32 18.49 -9.95
CA GLY A 45 -2.71 18.21 -10.31
C GLY A 45 -2.87 16.83 -10.97
N CYS A 46 -4.11 16.39 -11.13
CA CYS A 46 -4.43 15.17 -11.86
C CYS A 46 -5.77 15.23 -12.57
N ARG A 47 -5.91 14.37 -13.58
CA ARG A 47 -7.17 14.10 -14.26
C ARG A 47 -7.62 12.70 -13.85
N LEU A 48 -8.79 12.63 -13.23
CA LEU A 48 -9.33 11.40 -12.67
C LEU A 48 -10.67 11.07 -13.32
N ARG A 49 -10.75 9.90 -13.94
CA ARG A 49 -12.01 9.30 -14.42
C ARG A 49 -12.46 8.26 -13.41
N LEU A 50 -13.73 8.33 -13.01
CA LEU A 50 -14.34 7.45 -12.03
C LEU A 50 -15.62 6.84 -12.59
N THR A 51 -15.81 5.56 -12.30
CA THR A 51 -17.12 4.92 -12.41
C THR A 51 -17.93 5.29 -11.16
N PRO A 52 -19.11 5.92 -11.29
CA PRO A 52 -19.97 6.19 -10.14
C PRO A 52 -20.33 4.89 -9.42
N SER A 53 -20.35 4.94 -8.09
CA SER A 53 -20.53 3.76 -7.25
C SER A 53 -21.51 4.04 -6.12
N THR A 54 -22.37 3.06 -5.84
CA THR A 54 -23.30 3.11 -4.70
C THR A 54 -22.57 3.08 -3.35
N ALA A 55 -21.35 2.51 -3.29
CA ALA A 55 -20.49 2.59 -2.13
C ALA A 55 -19.98 4.02 -1.87
N HIS A 56 -19.99 4.87 -2.89
CA HIS A 56 -19.60 6.28 -2.81
C HIS A 56 -20.74 7.17 -3.33
N PRO A 57 -21.83 7.36 -2.57
CA PRO A 57 -23.04 8.03 -3.04
C PRO A 57 -22.82 9.45 -3.58
N TRP A 58 -21.79 10.14 -3.10
CA TRP A 58 -21.40 11.47 -3.55
C TRP A 58 -20.96 11.52 -5.01
N THR A 59 -20.60 10.38 -5.61
CA THR A 59 -20.28 10.27 -7.05
C THR A 59 -21.52 10.34 -7.94
N HIS A 60 -22.72 10.31 -7.34
CA HIS A 60 -24.00 10.51 -8.01
C HIS A 60 -24.58 11.91 -7.76
N GLY A 61 -25.59 12.31 -8.55
CA GLY A 61 -26.23 13.62 -8.39
C GLY A 61 -25.30 14.82 -8.66
N ASN A 62 -25.43 15.89 -7.86
CA ASN A 62 -24.65 17.11 -8.03
C ASN A 62 -23.27 16.99 -7.39
N VAL A 63 -22.36 16.30 -8.09
CA VAL A 63 -21.00 16.03 -7.61
C VAL A 63 -20.21 17.31 -7.34
N GLN A 64 -20.37 18.35 -8.17
CA GLN A 64 -19.67 19.62 -7.97
C GLN A 64 -20.06 20.27 -6.63
N ALA A 65 -21.35 20.28 -6.29
CA ALA A 65 -21.78 20.80 -5.00
C ALA A 65 -21.23 19.98 -3.83
N HIS A 66 -21.20 18.64 -3.94
CA HIS A 66 -20.60 17.78 -2.91
C HIS A 66 -19.11 18.06 -2.73
N LEU A 67 -18.33 18.16 -3.81
CA LEU A 67 -16.91 18.47 -3.72
C LEU A 67 -16.67 19.84 -3.09
N LEU A 68 -17.46 20.86 -3.46
CA LEU A 68 -17.36 22.19 -2.86
C LEU A 68 -17.67 22.19 -1.36
N THR A 69 -18.62 21.37 -0.89
CA THR A 69 -18.88 21.23 0.57
C THR A 69 -17.70 20.61 1.33
N GLU A 70 -16.87 19.85 0.64
CA GLU A 70 -15.63 19.25 1.16
C GLU A 70 -14.41 20.16 0.90
N GLY A 71 -14.62 21.38 0.40
CA GLY A 71 -13.55 22.33 0.08
C GLY A 71 -12.75 22.00 -1.18
N ILE A 72 -13.26 21.13 -2.05
CA ILE A 72 -12.60 20.68 -3.28
C ILE A 72 -13.20 21.44 -4.48
N ALA A 73 -12.40 22.27 -5.14
CA ALA A 73 -12.82 23.12 -6.26
C ALA A 73 -12.66 22.46 -7.64
N ALA A 74 -12.58 21.13 -7.70
CA ALA A 74 -12.35 20.38 -8.92
C ALA A 74 -13.39 20.70 -10.01
N GLU A 75 -12.93 20.79 -11.26
CA GLU A 75 -13.85 20.85 -12.39
C GLU A 75 -14.48 19.47 -12.61
N VAL A 76 -15.79 19.46 -12.84
CA VAL A 76 -16.57 18.23 -12.95
C VAL A 76 -17.23 18.16 -14.32
N ALA A 77 -16.98 17.08 -15.05
CA ALA A 77 -17.70 16.74 -16.28
C ALA A 77 -18.26 15.32 -16.17
N ARG A 78 -19.38 15.07 -16.86
CA ARG A 78 -19.92 13.72 -17.06
C ARG A 78 -19.73 13.32 -18.51
N PHE A 79 -19.13 12.17 -18.73
CA PHE A 79 -19.04 11.59 -20.06
C PHE A 79 -20.16 10.58 -20.26
N GLU A 80 -20.97 10.82 -21.29
CA GLU A 80 -21.82 9.78 -21.88
C GLU A 80 -20.93 8.98 -22.84
N GLN A 81 -20.55 7.76 -22.50
CA GLN A 81 -19.77 6.91 -23.40
C GLN A 81 -20.66 6.11 -24.37
N PRO A 82 -20.28 5.98 -25.65
CA PRO A 82 -20.84 5.00 -26.57
C PRO A 82 -19.89 3.79 -26.73
N LEU A 83 -19.68 2.96 -25.70
CA LEU A 83 -18.92 1.69 -25.76
C LEU A 83 -19.44 0.71 -24.67
N PRO A 84 -19.12 -0.61 -24.67
CA PRO A 84 -20.04 -1.68 -24.25
C PRO A 84 -20.23 -1.85 -22.72
N TRP A 85 -19.81 -0.88 -21.92
CA TRP A 85 -19.90 -0.91 -20.47
C TRP A 85 -21.09 -0.05 -20.00
N PRO A 86 -21.97 -0.53 -19.11
CA PRO A 86 -23.11 0.26 -18.67
C PRO A 86 -22.69 1.32 -17.65
N GLY A 87 -22.73 2.61 -18.00
CA GLY A 87 -22.64 3.71 -17.04
C GLY A 87 -22.22 5.07 -17.62
N HIS A 88 -22.58 6.15 -16.92
CA HIS A 88 -21.97 7.47 -17.13
C HIS A 88 -20.66 7.54 -16.35
N GLU A 89 -19.56 7.95 -16.97
CA GLU A 89 -18.30 8.19 -16.25
C GLU A 89 -18.25 9.60 -15.71
N LEU A 90 -17.69 9.75 -14.51
CA LEU A 90 -17.40 11.02 -13.88
C LEU A 90 -15.95 11.41 -14.19
N LEU A 91 -15.74 12.60 -14.74
CA LEU A 91 -14.42 13.19 -14.90
C LEU A 91 -14.23 14.31 -13.90
N LEU A 92 -13.14 14.22 -13.14
CA LEU A 92 -12.65 15.25 -12.24
C LEU A 92 -11.31 15.79 -12.76
N ILE A 93 -11.21 17.11 -12.86
CA ILE A 93 -9.94 17.81 -13.14
C ILE A 93 -9.54 18.55 -11.87
N LEU A 94 -8.43 18.11 -11.27
CA LEU A 94 -7.84 18.65 -10.06
C LEU A 94 -6.59 19.43 -10.48
N LEU A 95 -6.54 20.72 -10.18
CA LEU A 95 -5.52 21.63 -10.69
C LEU A 95 -4.36 21.84 -9.72
N SER A 96 -4.46 21.32 -8.50
CA SER A 96 -3.43 21.47 -7.48
C SER A 96 -3.25 20.20 -6.65
N GLU A 97 -2.05 20.06 -6.08
CA GLU A 97 -1.74 18.97 -5.14
C GLU A 97 -2.66 18.97 -3.92
N GLN A 98 -3.06 20.15 -3.44
CA GLN A 98 -3.97 20.27 -2.30
C GLN A 98 -5.33 19.67 -2.60
N GLU A 99 -5.88 19.87 -3.80
CA GLU A 99 -7.15 19.26 -4.21
C GLU A 99 -7.01 17.74 -4.34
N VAL A 100 -5.89 17.26 -4.90
CA VAL A 100 -5.60 15.82 -4.99
C VAL A 100 -5.55 15.18 -3.60
N ARG A 101 -4.86 15.81 -2.64
CA ARG A 101 -4.81 15.35 -1.23
C ARG A 101 -6.18 15.38 -0.58
N SER A 102 -6.93 16.46 -0.77
CA SER A 102 -8.28 16.62 -0.17
C SER A 102 -9.24 15.58 -0.72
N LEU A 103 -9.15 15.26 -2.02
CA LEU A 103 -9.91 14.17 -2.61
C LEU A 103 -9.49 12.81 -2.07
N GLY A 104 -8.18 12.57 -1.89
CA GLY A 104 -7.67 11.37 -1.24
C GLY A 104 -8.26 11.19 0.16
N GLN A 105 -8.24 12.24 0.98
CA GLN A 105 -8.84 12.24 2.32
C GLN A 105 -10.35 11.98 2.28
N LEU A 106 -11.05 12.53 1.28
CA LEU A 106 -12.48 12.30 1.09
C LEU A 106 -12.81 10.82 0.85
N PHE A 107 -11.98 10.12 0.07
CA PHE A 107 -12.12 8.68 -0.12
C PHE A 107 -11.73 7.90 1.11
N GLU A 108 -10.60 8.24 1.72
CA GLU A 108 -10.04 7.54 2.88
C GLU A 108 -10.99 7.56 4.07
N THR A 109 -11.60 8.70 4.38
CA THR A 109 -12.61 8.84 5.45
C THR A 109 -13.89 8.02 5.23
N ARG A 110 -14.08 7.47 4.04
CA ARG A 110 -15.26 6.68 3.64
C ARG A 110 -14.92 5.21 3.36
N LEU A 111 -13.67 4.80 3.57
CA LEU A 111 -13.30 3.40 3.47
C LEU A 111 -14.00 2.58 4.56
N ALA A 112 -14.40 1.36 4.21
CA ALA A 112 -14.79 0.38 5.23
C ALA A 112 -13.59 0.06 6.11
N LYS A 113 -13.83 -0.35 7.37
CA LYS A 113 -12.77 -0.66 8.35
C LYS A 113 -11.66 -1.56 7.79
N VAL A 114 -12.03 -2.60 7.03
CA VAL A 114 -11.06 -3.54 6.44
C VAL A 114 -10.26 -2.93 5.28
N GLN A 115 -10.86 -2.03 4.50
CA GLN A 115 -10.17 -1.30 3.43
C GLN A 115 -9.18 -0.30 3.99
N ASP A 116 -9.58 0.43 5.04
CA ASP A 116 -8.69 1.33 5.77
C ASP A 116 -7.53 0.56 6.42
N ALA A 117 -7.81 -0.52 7.14
CA ALA A 117 -6.78 -1.36 7.74
C ALA A 117 -5.77 -1.91 6.70
N ALA A 118 -6.25 -2.37 5.55
CA ALA A 118 -5.38 -2.80 4.45
C ALA A 118 -4.54 -1.64 3.87
N LEU A 119 -5.14 -0.47 3.70
CA LEU A 119 -4.43 0.74 3.25
C LEU A 119 -3.34 1.17 4.25
N GLN A 120 -3.63 1.18 5.55
CA GLN A 120 -2.64 1.55 6.57
C GLN A 120 -1.50 0.52 6.62
N LEU A 121 -1.82 -0.78 6.56
CA LEU A 121 -0.78 -1.83 6.53
C LEU A 121 0.07 -1.75 5.24
N HIS A 122 -0.53 -1.46 4.09
CA HIS A 122 0.21 -1.21 2.85
C HIS A 122 1.22 -0.07 3.04
N ARG A 123 0.77 1.06 3.59
CA ARG A 123 1.64 2.22 3.84
C ARG A 123 2.75 1.91 4.83
N ALA A 124 2.45 1.14 5.87
CA ALA A 124 3.43 0.71 6.86
C ALA A 124 4.50 -0.23 6.26
N LEU A 125 4.09 -1.16 5.39
CA LEU A 125 5.02 -2.02 4.65
C LEU A 125 5.88 -1.22 3.66
N ALA A 126 5.27 -0.31 2.90
CA ALA A 126 6.01 0.57 1.99
C ALA A 126 7.01 1.46 2.75
N HIS A 127 6.68 1.84 4.00
CA HIS A 127 7.57 2.63 4.86
C HIS A 127 8.85 1.88 5.28
N ILE A 128 8.84 0.55 5.24
CA ILE A 128 10.01 -0.31 5.50
C ILE A 128 10.60 -0.88 4.20
N ASP A 129 10.33 -0.24 3.07
CA ASP A 129 10.78 -0.62 1.72
C ASP A 129 10.26 -1.98 1.26
N VAL A 130 9.11 -2.41 1.80
CA VAL A 130 8.39 -3.61 1.36
C VAL A 130 7.16 -3.18 0.56
N GLU A 131 7.32 -3.02 -0.75
CA GLU A 131 6.20 -2.69 -1.65
C GLU A 131 5.28 -3.90 -1.85
N ARG A 132 4.07 -3.85 -1.27
CA ARG A 132 3.08 -4.92 -1.38
C ARG A 132 1.66 -4.41 -1.45
N HIS A 133 0.94 -4.83 -2.50
CA HIS A 133 -0.51 -4.74 -2.51
C HIS A 133 -1.10 -5.85 -1.63
N LEU A 134 -2.14 -5.51 -0.89
CA LEU A 134 -2.82 -6.42 0.04
C LEU A 134 -4.21 -6.72 -0.49
N ASP A 135 -4.54 -7.98 -0.64
CA ASP A 135 -5.84 -8.39 -1.16
C ASP A 135 -6.85 -8.49 -0.01
N ILE A 136 -8.10 -8.09 -0.28
CA ILE A 136 -9.20 -8.23 0.68
C ILE A 136 -10.08 -9.40 0.25
N GLN A 137 -10.14 -10.45 1.06
CA GLN A 137 -10.87 -11.67 0.76
C GLN A 137 -12.05 -11.86 1.70
N THR A 138 -13.15 -12.40 1.19
CA THR A 138 -14.30 -12.79 2.01
C THR A 138 -14.28 -14.31 2.18
N MET A 139 -13.99 -14.78 3.39
CA MET A 139 -13.91 -16.20 3.75
C MET A 139 -14.84 -16.50 4.91
N GLY A 140 -15.75 -17.46 4.73
CA GLY A 140 -16.65 -17.90 5.81
C GLY A 140 -17.52 -16.79 6.42
N GLY A 141 -17.84 -15.74 5.65
CA GLY A 141 -18.61 -14.58 6.12
C GLY A 141 -17.78 -13.53 6.87
N ARG A 142 -16.45 -13.69 6.95
CA ARG A 142 -15.52 -12.69 7.46
C ARG A 142 -14.75 -12.07 6.30
N THR A 143 -14.53 -10.77 6.36
CA THR A 143 -13.64 -10.07 5.43
C THR A 143 -12.27 -9.96 6.07
N LEU A 144 -11.27 -10.56 5.42
CA LEU A 144 -9.90 -10.66 5.91
C LEU A 144 -8.93 -10.05 4.89
N ILE A 145 -7.74 -9.72 5.36
CA ILE A 145 -6.65 -9.11 4.58
C ILE A 145 -5.60 -10.19 4.33
N ASP A 146 -5.33 -10.46 3.06
CA ASP A 146 -4.26 -11.33 2.61
C ASP A 146 -3.00 -10.49 2.36
N ILE A 147 -1.95 -10.73 3.15
CA ILE A 147 -0.64 -10.08 2.97
C ILE A 147 0.21 -10.83 1.94
N GLY A 148 -0.19 -12.06 1.58
CA GLY A 148 0.48 -12.89 0.60
C GLY A 148 1.81 -13.48 1.06
N MET A 149 2.65 -13.79 0.07
CA MET A 149 3.95 -14.43 0.26
C MET A 149 5.10 -13.44 0.12
N PHE A 150 6.04 -13.52 1.04
CA PHE A 150 7.26 -12.72 1.10
C PHE A 150 8.42 -13.57 0.60
N ASP A 151 9.29 -12.96 -0.20
CA ASP A 151 10.62 -13.50 -0.39
C ASP A 151 11.46 -13.34 0.88
N THR A 152 12.59 -14.03 0.91
CA THR A 152 13.51 -14.01 2.05
C THR A 152 13.99 -12.61 2.39
N GLU A 153 14.21 -11.76 1.39
CA GLU A 153 14.70 -10.39 1.59
C GLU A 153 13.64 -9.51 2.25
N ALA A 154 12.43 -9.47 1.71
CA ALA A 154 11.30 -8.73 2.27
C ALA A 154 10.91 -9.26 3.66
N ALA A 155 10.93 -10.58 3.88
CA ALA A 155 10.68 -11.17 5.20
C ALA A 155 11.76 -10.79 6.21
N THR A 156 13.02 -10.67 5.77
CA THR A 156 14.13 -10.22 6.61
C THR A 156 13.99 -8.74 6.99
N LEU A 157 13.61 -7.87 6.04
CA LEU A 157 13.32 -6.46 6.31
C LEU A 157 12.18 -6.31 7.31
N LEU A 158 11.12 -7.11 7.15
CA LEU A 158 10.01 -7.16 8.09
C LEU A 158 10.46 -7.60 9.49
N TYR A 159 11.23 -8.69 9.60
CA TYR A 159 11.77 -9.18 10.87
C TYR A 159 12.57 -8.09 11.62
N ARG A 160 13.49 -7.42 10.91
CA ARG A 160 14.29 -6.32 11.49
C ARG A 160 13.40 -5.16 11.93
N SER A 161 12.43 -4.78 11.10
CA SER A 161 11.52 -3.66 11.37
C SER A 161 10.61 -3.92 12.57
N LEU A 162 10.38 -5.19 12.92
CA LEU A 162 9.63 -5.60 14.10
C LEU A 162 10.50 -5.73 15.36
N GLY A 163 11.80 -5.39 15.28
CA GLY A 163 12.75 -5.49 16.38
C GLY A 163 13.36 -6.89 16.55
N GLY A 164 13.37 -7.68 15.47
CA GLY A 164 14.03 -8.98 15.45
C GLY A 164 15.53 -8.91 15.78
N ASP A 165 16.03 -9.96 16.41
CA ASP A 165 17.45 -10.09 16.78
C ASP A 165 18.32 -10.41 15.56
N GLU A 166 19.15 -9.46 15.14
CA GLU A 166 20.07 -9.59 14.01
C GLU A 166 21.11 -10.70 14.24
N SER A 167 21.49 -10.99 15.49
CA SER A 167 22.46 -12.05 15.79
C SER A 167 21.91 -13.43 15.45
N VAL A 168 20.59 -13.62 15.63
CA VAL A 168 19.89 -14.84 15.21
C VAL A 168 19.90 -14.93 13.68
N LEU A 169 19.59 -13.84 12.99
CA LEU A 169 19.56 -13.81 11.52
C LEU A 169 20.94 -14.11 10.90
N CYS A 170 22.02 -13.52 11.43
CA CYS A 170 23.38 -13.75 10.96
C CYS A 170 23.86 -15.20 11.15
N ALA A 171 23.22 -15.96 12.04
CA ALA A 171 23.56 -17.35 12.32
C ALA A 171 22.82 -18.36 11.41
N LEU A 172 21.89 -17.90 10.55
CA LEU A 172 21.08 -18.74 9.69
C LEU A 172 21.57 -18.72 8.24
N ASP A 173 21.65 -19.88 7.61
CA ASP A 173 21.73 -19.99 6.15
C ASP A 173 20.31 -20.06 5.56
N LEU A 174 19.77 -18.92 5.13
CA LEU A 174 18.40 -18.86 4.58
C LEU A 174 18.26 -19.56 3.21
N GLY A 175 19.36 -20.05 2.63
CA GLY A 175 19.34 -20.97 1.50
C GLY A 175 19.06 -22.42 1.89
N ASP A 176 19.37 -22.80 3.14
CA ASP A 176 19.02 -24.09 3.72
C ASP A 176 17.57 -24.12 4.21
N TRP A 177 16.91 -25.26 4.03
CA TRP A 177 15.51 -25.41 4.38
C TRP A 177 15.27 -25.37 5.89
N HIS A 178 16.14 -26.02 6.68
CA HIS A 178 15.94 -26.10 8.13
C HIS A 178 16.12 -24.75 8.80
N ASP A 179 17.14 -24.00 8.37
CA ASP A 179 17.38 -22.64 8.85
C ASP A 179 16.30 -21.66 8.37
N HIS A 180 15.74 -21.86 7.16
CA HIS A 180 14.59 -21.08 6.70
C HIS A 180 13.32 -21.36 7.54
N GLU A 181 13.04 -22.62 7.88
CA GLU A 181 11.95 -22.95 8.83
C GLU A 181 12.18 -22.35 10.21
N ARG A 182 13.44 -22.31 10.66
CA ARG A 182 13.79 -21.65 11.92
C ARG A 182 13.57 -20.15 11.84
N PHE A 183 13.94 -19.51 10.73
CA PHE A 183 13.68 -18.10 10.49
C PHE A 183 12.18 -17.77 10.53
N ALA A 184 11.33 -18.57 9.90
CA ALA A 184 9.87 -18.38 9.96
C ALA A 184 9.33 -18.36 11.41
N ARG A 185 9.85 -19.24 12.28
CA ARG A 185 9.48 -19.26 13.71
C ARG A 185 9.95 -18.02 14.47
N GLU A 186 11.13 -17.48 14.15
CA GLU A 186 11.60 -16.24 14.78
C GLU A 186 10.77 -15.05 14.32
N LEU A 187 10.37 -15.02 13.05
CA LEU A 187 9.47 -14.00 12.52
C LEU A 187 8.06 -14.10 13.13
N GLU A 188 7.53 -15.31 13.29
CA GLU A 188 6.28 -15.56 14.01
C GLU A 188 6.32 -15.00 15.44
N ARG A 189 7.44 -15.20 16.16
CA ARG A 189 7.64 -14.64 17.51
C ARG A 189 7.72 -13.12 17.49
N ALA A 190 8.43 -12.54 16.53
CA ALA A 190 8.55 -11.09 16.40
C ALA A 190 7.18 -10.44 16.16
N ILE A 191 6.33 -11.06 15.35
CA ILE A 191 4.95 -10.61 15.10
C ILE A 191 4.06 -10.86 16.31
N SER A 192 4.13 -12.03 16.94
CA SER A 192 3.32 -12.34 18.12
C SER A 192 3.59 -11.37 19.28
N ALA A 193 4.82 -10.83 19.37
CA ALA A 193 5.16 -9.80 20.34
C ALA A 193 4.45 -8.46 20.08
N THR A 194 3.86 -8.24 18.90
CA THR A 194 3.09 -7.04 18.56
C THR A 194 1.60 -7.16 18.90
N GLY A 195 1.15 -8.36 19.32
CA GLY A 195 -0.26 -8.65 19.64
C GLY A 195 -0.96 -9.67 18.74
N PRO A 196 -0.83 -9.63 17.41
CA PRO A 196 -1.47 -10.58 16.51
C PRO A 196 -0.75 -11.92 16.51
N VAL A 197 -1.49 -13.00 16.74
CA VAL A 197 -0.98 -14.36 16.56
C VAL A 197 -1.20 -14.74 15.11
N LEU A 198 -0.21 -14.44 14.28
CA LEU A 198 -0.19 -14.80 12.88
C LEU A 198 0.64 -16.05 12.68
N LEU A 199 0.05 -17.05 12.03
CA LEU A 199 0.83 -18.19 11.57
C LEU A 199 1.78 -17.73 10.45
N VAL A 200 3.07 -18.02 10.63
CA VAL A 200 4.13 -17.73 9.67
C VAL A 200 4.74 -19.04 9.22
N GLU A 201 4.61 -19.35 7.94
CA GLU A 201 5.10 -20.62 7.39
C GLU A 201 6.21 -20.40 6.37
N SER A 202 7.21 -21.27 6.42
CA SER A 202 8.12 -21.45 5.30
C SER A 202 7.43 -22.24 4.20
N VAL A 203 7.55 -21.77 2.96
CA VAL A 203 7.05 -22.42 1.76
C VAL A 203 8.23 -22.72 0.85
N PRO A 204 8.47 -24.00 0.50
CA PRO A 204 9.59 -24.35 -0.35
C PRO A 204 9.28 -23.94 -1.79
N THR A 205 10.26 -23.32 -2.45
CA THR A 205 10.12 -22.99 -3.87
C THR A 205 10.61 -24.16 -4.71
N CYS A 206 9.73 -24.69 -5.57
CA CYS A 206 10.05 -25.82 -6.43
C CYS A 206 11.25 -25.53 -7.35
N GLY A 207 12.02 -26.54 -7.75
CA GLY A 207 13.21 -26.35 -8.60
C GLY A 207 12.93 -25.64 -9.93
N HIS A 208 11.76 -25.87 -10.53
CA HIS A 208 11.29 -25.16 -11.73
C HIS A 208 10.91 -23.70 -11.45
N CYS A 209 10.38 -23.44 -10.26
CA CYS A 209 9.93 -22.15 -9.78
C CYS A 209 11.11 -21.25 -9.39
N ARG A 210 12.23 -21.85 -8.94
CA ARG A 210 13.39 -21.14 -8.38
C ARG A 210 14.05 -20.16 -9.37
N GLY A 211 14.03 -20.46 -10.66
CA GLY A 211 14.54 -19.54 -11.69
C GLY A 211 13.64 -18.33 -11.97
N ARG A 212 12.34 -18.41 -11.64
CA ARG A 212 11.36 -17.33 -11.87
C ARG A 212 11.02 -16.55 -10.61
N LEU A 213 10.93 -17.26 -9.48
CA LEU A 213 10.49 -16.76 -8.19
C LEU A 213 11.66 -16.73 -7.18
N GLY A 214 12.88 -17.10 -7.53
CA GLY A 214 13.99 -17.08 -6.56
C GLY A 214 13.89 -18.14 -5.47
N GLY A 215 14.39 -17.83 -4.26
CA GLY A 215 14.49 -18.76 -3.14
C GLY A 215 13.16 -19.15 -2.48
N ASN A 216 13.24 -19.79 -1.33
CA ASN A 216 12.08 -20.13 -0.49
C ASN A 216 11.27 -18.88 -0.12
N ARG A 217 10.04 -19.08 0.33
CA ARG A 217 9.08 -18.00 0.63
C ARG A 217 8.57 -18.11 2.05
N ILE A 218 8.14 -16.98 2.59
CA ILE A 218 7.41 -16.91 3.86
C ILE A 218 5.96 -16.56 3.55
N ARG A 219 5.02 -17.35 4.09
CA ARG A 219 3.58 -17.10 3.97
C ARG A 219 3.04 -16.69 5.34
N PHE A 220 2.22 -15.65 5.34
CA PHE A 220 1.44 -15.23 6.50
C PHE A 220 0.01 -15.74 6.34
N ASP A 221 -0.64 -16.05 7.46
CA ASP A 221 -2.08 -16.26 7.46
C ASP A 221 -2.83 -14.93 7.27
N TYR A 222 -4.13 -15.03 7.03
CA TYR A 222 -5.01 -13.89 6.87
C TYR A 222 -5.13 -13.07 8.15
N LEU A 223 -5.16 -11.75 7.99
CA LEU A 223 -5.39 -10.80 9.06
C LEU A 223 -6.85 -10.35 9.11
N ASP A 224 -7.39 -10.12 10.29
CA ASP A 224 -8.55 -9.24 10.41
C ASP A 224 -8.14 -7.76 10.42
N ALA A 225 -9.12 -6.86 10.42
CA ALA A 225 -8.84 -5.43 10.36
C ALA A 225 -8.13 -4.88 11.61
N ASP A 226 -8.38 -5.45 12.79
CA ASP A 226 -7.76 -4.98 14.04
C ASP A 226 -6.30 -5.43 14.11
N ASP A 227 -6.03 -6.69 13.77
CA ASP A 227 -4.68 -7.23 13.74
C ASP A 227 -3.81 -6.52 12.68
N ALA A 228 -4.38 -6.17 11.53
CA ALA A 228 -3.67 -5.41 10.50
C ALA A 228 -3.30 -3.99 10.95
N LEU A 229 -4.19 -3.30 11.67
CA LEU A 229 -3.91 -1.98 12.23
C LEU A 229 -2.83 -2.04 13.31
N LEU A 230 -2.85 -3.06 14.17
CA LEU A 230 -1.81 -3.26 15.19
C LEU A 230 -0.44 -3.51 14.56
N LEU A 231 -0.38 -4.33 13.50
CA LEU A 231 0.86 -4.56 12.77
C LEU A 231 1.36 -3.29 12.09
N ALA A 232 0.46 -2.52 11.46
CA ALA A 232 0.81 -1.26 10.80
C ALA A 232 1.39 -0.23 11.79
N ASP A 233 0.73 -0.02 12.93
CA ASP A 233 1.17 0.88 14.00
C ASP A 233 2.57 0.51 14.52
N ARG A 234 2.82 -0.78 14.68
CA ARG A 234 4.12 -1.25 15.17
C ARG A 234 5.24 -0.97 14.18
N LEU A 235 5.00 -1.19 12.89
CA LEU A 235 5.98 -0.92 11.83
C LEU A 235 6.30 0.58 11.71
N HIS A 236 5.34 1.45 12.01
CA HIS A 236 5.60 2.89 12.08
C HIS A 236 6.41 3.28 13.34
N THR A 237 6.02 2.77 14.51
CA THR A 237 6.61 3.18 15.80
C THR A 237 8.10 2.81 15.94
N LEU A 238 8.51 1.64 15.43
CA LEU A 238 9.88 1.16 15.64
C LEU A 238 10.94 1.89 14.82
N LYS A 239 10.57 2.47 13.67
CA LYS A 239 11.52 3.21 12.84
C LYS A 239 11.88 4.57 13.45
N GLU A 240 10.93 5.22 14.14
CA GLU A 240 11.18 6.50 14.84
C GLU A 240 12.21 6.36 15.98
N LEU A 241 12.22 5.21 16.66
CA LEU A 241 13.19 4.89 17.71
C LEU A 241 14.59 4.54 17.16
N SER A 242 14.69 4.10 15.91
CA SER A 242 15.97 3.84 15.24
C SER A 242 16.61 5.10 14.62
N ALA A 243 15.84 6.18 14.50
CA ALA A 243 16.28 7.48 13.97
C ALA A 243 16.52 8.56 15.05
N SER A 244 16.31 8.21 16.33
CA SER A 244 16.55 9.06 17.52
C SER A 244 17.78 8.61 18.28
#